data_AF-A0A524GYT2-F1
#
_entry.id   AF-A0A524GYT2-F1
#
_cell.length_a   1.000
_cell.length_b   1.000
_cell.length_c   1.000
_cell.angle_alpha   90.00
_cell.angle_beta   90.00
_cell.angle_gamma   90.00
#
_symmetry.space_group_name_H-M   'P 1'
#
loop_
_entity.id
_entity.type
_entity.pdbx_description
1 polymer ?
#
loop_
_entity_poly.entity_id
_entity_poly.type
_entity_poly.pdbx_seq_one_letter_code
_entity_poly.pdbx_strand_id
1 'polypeptide(L)'
;MTYSRFFTLFTVILASATMVATSASAQVDASAESVSSLQTQEDPFEMDSVENQLKPPDTSSPRDTLRSFLTDINIVIDEWRRNETIDDQVGYRAYERALSTLDFSTTRDSDSRMVINRRMLMLKEILDRIELPPDRKIPGDEDVSHSALTQWAIPGTDITIKRIGTGPRSGEFLFSARTVQRLPRYYRMVKHLPYKPGATPGFYEAYLSLKGSTAHLEEAVRNRLKPVDTSNPRSTLGGFMDSINRAYALVKETSAALKTNPPAISEDKAREIEITALNLLERAVSTLDLRQVPEALRHEVGTELALQLKEIFDRMFLPVIYAVPEIEIVKAEIERRSRTAGGNTRPIR
;
A
#
# COMPACT_ATOMS: atom_id res chain seq x y z
N MET A 1 58.90 -14.68 13.08
CA MET A 1 57.72 -15.56 13.02
C MET A 1 57.00 -15.48 14.35
N THR A 2 55.91 -14.70 14.42
CA THR A 2 54.73 -14.86 15.29
C THR A 2 53.87 -13.61 15.14
N TYR A 3 52.96 -13.62 14.16
CA TYR A 3 51.75 -12.79 14.16
C TYR A 3 50.60 -13.76 14.41
N SER A 4 49.98 -13.67 15.59
CA SER A 4 48.80 -14.45 15.93
C SER A 4 47.91 -13.62 16.85
N ARG A 5 46.65 -13.48 16.43
CA ARG A 5 45.48 -12.98 17.17
C ARG A 5 45.39 -11.47 17.36
N PHE A 6 44.98 -10.77 16.30
CA PHE A 6 44.13 -9.57 16.36
C PHE A 6 43.51 -9.28 14.98
N PHE A 7 42.95 -10.31 14.33
CA PHE A 7 42.23 -10.20 13.05
C PHE A 7 40.72 -10.44 13.25
N THR A 8 40.19 -10.10 14.42
CA THR A 8 38.85 -10.46 14.83
C THR A 8 38.25 -9.29 15.61
N LEU A 9 37.09 -8.84 15.14
CA LEU A 9 36.36 -7.62 15.50
C LEU A 9 36.99 -6.29 15.02
N PHE A 10 36.33 -5.72 14.02
CA PHE A 10 36.06 -4.28 13.90
C PHE A 10 37.29 -3.35 13.98
N THR A 11 37.99 -3.16 12.87
CA THR A 11 38.99 -2.09 12.69
C THR A 11 38.65 -1.36 11.39
N VAL A 12 38.11 -0.14 11.38
CA VAL A 12 38.55 1.18 11.90
C VAL A 12 39.80 1.73 11.16
N ILE A 13 39.78 3.06 10.94
CA ILE A 13 40.82 4.01 10.47
C ILE A 13 40.64 4.43 8.99
N LEU A 14 40.01 5.58 8.67
CA LEU A 14 40.41 7.01 8.82
C LEU A 14 41.59 7.42 7.90
N ALA A 15 41.35 8.31 6.92
CA ALA A 15 42.25 9.44 6.57
C ALA A 15 41.77 10.26 5.35
N SER A 16 41.32 11.48 5.64
CA SER A 16 41.57 12.78 4.96
C SER A 16 42.08 12.86 3.51
N ALA A 17 41.38 13.66 2.69
CA ALA A 17 41.99 14.67 1.81
C ALA A 17 41.01 15.81 1.48
N THR A 18 41.40 17.03 1.81
CA THR A 18 40.77 18.31 1.46
C THR A 18 40.99 18.66 -0.02
N MET A 19 39.96 19.18 -0.71
CA MET A 19 40.20 20.12 -1.81
C MET A 19 39.07 21.15 -1.92
N VAL A 20 39.52 22.39 -2.07
CA VAL A 20 38.81 23.67 -2.18
C VAL A 20 38.29 23.87 -3.61
N ALA A 21 37.12 24.50 -3.78
CA ALA A 21 36.88 25.64 -4.69
C ALA A 21 35.40 25.78 -5.15
N THR A 22 34.74 26.77 -4.55
CA THR A 22 33.99 27.90 -5.15
C THR A 22 32.98 27.71 -6.30
N SER A 23 31.74 28.14 -5.98
CA SER A 23 30.87 29.09 -6.70
C SER A 23 30.30 28.75 -8.08
N ALA A 24 28.97 28.85 -8.23
CA ALA A 24 28.34 30.08 -8.74
C ALA A 24 26.81 29.96 -8.74
N SER A 25 26.16 30.99 -8.20
CA SER A 25 24.76 31.34 -8.34
C SER A 25 24.50 32.05 -9.68
N ALA A 26 23.37 31.76 -10.32
CA ALA A 26 22.65 32.68 -11.21
C ALA A 26 21.20 32.16 -11.29
N GLN A 27 20.27 32.70 -10.51
CA GLN A 27 19.57 33.97 -10.69
C GLN A 27 18.42 33.86 -11.70
N VAL A 28 17.25 33.96 -11.09
CA VAL A 28 15.90 34.12 -11.63
C VAL A 28 15.85 35.38 -12.49
N ASP A 29 15.17 35.29 -13.63
CA ASP A 29 14.48 36.45 -14.20
C ASP A 29 13.08 36.05 -14.64
N ALA A 30 12.13 36.81 -14.08
CA ALA A 30 10.72 36.82 -14.40
C ALA A 30 10.42 38.10 -15.16
N SER A 31 9.60 38.02 -16.20
CA SER A 31 8.85 39.14 -16.83
C SER A 31 7.76 38.50 -17.70
N ALA A 32 6.50 38.44 -17.25
CA ALA A 32 5.45 39.48 -17.41
C ALA A 32 5.22 39.81 -18.91
N GLU A 33 4.26 39.15 -19.55
CA GLU A 33 2.86 39.59 -19.74
C GLU A 33 2.65 40.38 -21.06
N SER A 34 1.76 39.85 -21.90
CA SER A 34 1.03 40.66 -22.88
C SER A 34 -0.33 40.00 -23.15
N VAL A 35 -1.36 40.56 -22.53
CA VAL A 35 -2.77 40.22 -22.69
C VAL A 35 -3.30 40.95 -23.93
N SER A 36 -3.98 40.25 -24.83
CA SER A 36 -4.76 40.87 -25.89
C SER A 36 -6.18 40.33 -25.89
N SER A 37 -7.09 41.27 -25.66
CA SER A 37 -8.54 41.29 -25.65
C SER A 37 -9.28 40.34 -26.61
N LEU A 38 -10.31 39.67 -26.09
CA LEU A 38 -11.53 39.37 -26.85
C LEU A 38 -12.75 39.77 -26.02
N GLN A 39 -13.65 40.48 -26.69
CA GLN A 39 -14.85 41.10 -26.17
C GLN A 39 -15.90 40.06 -25.75
N THR A 40 -16.44 40.31 -24.57
CA THR A 40 -17.53 39.61 -23.90
C THR A 40 -18.85 39.72 -24.70
N GLN A 41 -19.44 38.58 -25.01
CA GLN A 41 -20.88 38.48 -25.29
C GLN A 41 -21.46 37.70 -24.10
N GLU A 42 -22.01 38.43 -23.13
CA GLU A 42 -22.61 37.85 -21.92
C GLU A 42 -23.94 37.17 -22.30
N ASP A 43 -23.97 35.84 -22.20
CA ASP A 43 -25.19 35.04 -22.21
C ASP A 43 -25.71 34.97 -20.75
N PRO A 44 -26.90 35.49 -20.44
CA PRO A 44 -27.41 35.54 -19.08
C PRO A 44 -27.93 34.16 -18.69
N PHE A 45 -27.06 33.28 -18.17
CA PHE A 45 -27.30 32.17 -17.22
C PHE A 45 -26.15 31.13 -17.27
N GLU A 46 -24.87 31.54 -17.28
CA GLU A 46 -23.78 30.63 -16.89
C GLU A 46 -23.80 30.44 -15.36
N MET A 47 -24.71 29.59 -14.86
CA MET A 47 -24.62 28.99 -13.52
C MET A 47 -23.65 27.79 -13.50
N ASP A 48 -22.55 27.81 -14.27
CA ASP A 48 -21.81 26.59 -14.62
C ASP A 48 -20.35 26.54 -14.18
N SER A 49 -19.96 27.20 -13.09
CA SER A 49 -18.56 27.06 -12.63
C SER A 49 -18.34 26.85 -11.15
N VAL A 50 -19.21 27.30 -10.24
CA VAL A 50 -18.98 27.13 -8.78
C VAL A 50 -19.91 26.09 -8.14
N GLU A 51 -21.18 26.07 -8.55
CA GLU A 51 -22.21 25.19 -7.94
C GLU A 51 -21.99 23.70 -8.25
N ASN A 52 -21.26 23.39 -9.34
CA ASN A 52 -20.99 22.03 -9.77
C ASN A 52 -19.66 21.47 -9.20
N GLN A 53 -18.76 22.26 -8.61
CA GLN A 53 -17.42 21.77 -8.22
C GLN A 53 -17.45 20.74 -7.09
N LEU A 54 -18.39 20.87 -6.16
CA LEU A 54 -18.54 19.98 -5.00
C LEU A 54 -19.60 18.90 -5.19
N LYS A 55 -20.13 18.74 -6.42
CA LYS A 55 -21.17 17.75 -6.69
C LYS A 55 -20.63 16.33 -6.43
N PRO A 56 -21.24 15.55 -5.51
CA PRO A 56 -20.81 14.18 -5.20
C PRO A 56 -21.05 13.22 -6.37
N PRO A 57 -20.40 12.04 -6.39
CA PRO A 57 -20.74 11.02 -7.37
C PRO A 57 -22.19 10.57 -7.22
N ASP A 58 -22.78 10.13 -8.32
CA ASP A 58 -24.09 9.52 -8.25
C ASP A 58 -23.96 8.10 -7.69
N THR A 59 -24.62 7.86 -6.56
CA THR A 59 -24.60 6.59 -5.82
C THR A 59 -26.03 6.15 -5.46
N SER A 60 -27.03 6.63 -6.21
CA SER A 60 -28.44 6.30 -6.01
C SER A 60 -28.76 4.82 -6.30
N SER A 61 -28.00 4.20 -7.20
CA SER A 61 -28.18 2.81 -7.63
C SER A 61 -26.85 2.10 -7.93
N PRO A 62 -26.83 0.76 -8.03
CA PRO A 62 -25.67 0.02 -8.52
C PRO A 62 -25.17 0.48 -9.90
N ARG A 63 -26.09 0.82 -10.82
CA ARG A 63 -25.76 1.32 -12.16
C ARG A 63 -25.03 2.65 -12.08
N ASP A 64 -25.58 3.61 -11.33
CA ASP A 64 -25.04 4.97 -11.27
C ASP A 64 -23.73 5.03 -10.47
N THR A 65 -23.60 4.19 -9.45
CA THR A 65 -22.33 4.01 -8.71
C THR A 65 -21.22 3.50 -9.62
N LEU A 66 -21.49 2.46 -10.41
CA LEU A 66 -20.49 1.88 -11.33
C LEU A 66 -20.10 2.89 -12.41
N ARG A 67 -21.08 3.61 -12.97
CA ARG A 67 -20.85 4.66 -13.97
C ARG A 67 -20.01 5.79 -13.40
N SER A 68 -20.39 6.34 -12.25
CA SER A 68 -19.64 7.39 -11.58
C SER A 68 -18.18 6.96 -11.35
N PHE A 69 -17.96 5.75 -10.81
CA PHE A 69 -16.62 5.22 -10.61
C PHE A 69 -15.81 5.17 -11.91
N LEU A 70 -16.37 4.56 -12.97
CA LEU A 70 -15.66 4.39 -14.24
C LEU A 70 -15.38 5.72 -14.93
N THR A 71 -16.32 6.65 -14.94
CA THR A 71 -16.14 7.98 -15.50
C THR A 71 -15.04 8.73 -14.76
N ASP A 72 -15.15 8.82 -13.43
CA ASP A 72 -14.26 9.61 -12.61
C ASP A 72 -12.83 9.00 -12.56
N ILE A 73 -12.68 7.67 -12.46
CA ILE A 73 -11.36 7.03 -12.45
C ILE A 73 -10.64 7.12 -13.81
N ASN A 74 -11.38 7.14 -14.92
CA ASN A 74 -10.76 7.32 -16.24
C ASN A 74 -10.20 8.73 -16.40
N ILE A 75 -10.89 9.77 -15.90
CA ILE A 75 -10.37 11.14 -15.86
C ILE A 75 -9.07 11.18 -15.05
N VAL A 76 -9.06 10.56 -13.85
CA VAL A 76 -7.86 10.48 -13.02
C VAL A 76 -6.70 9.81 -13.74
N ILE A 77 -6.95 8.70 -14.43
CA ILE A 77 -5.92 7.97 -15.18
C ILE A 77 -5.39 8.82 -16.34
N ASP A 78 -6.27 9.49 -17.08
CA ASP A 78 -5.90 10.28 -18.24
C ASP A 78 -5.12 11.54 -17.84
N GLU A 79 -5.54 12.27 -16.80
CA GLU A 79 -4.77 13.40 -16.26
C GLU A 79 -3.38 12.95 -15.83
N TRP A 80 -3.34 11.84 -15.10
CA TRP A 80 -2.08 11.38 -14.55
C TRP A 80 -1.12 10.83 -15.62
N ARG A 81 -1.65 10.26 -16.73
CA ARG A 81 -0.85 9.92 -17.92
C ARG A 81 -0.27 11.14 -18.62
N ARG A 82 -0.99 12.27 -18.61
CA ARG A 82 -0.55 13.51 -19.28
C ARG A 82 0.49 14.26 -18.47
N ASN A 83 0.30 14.33 -17.15
CA ASN A 83 1.02 15.28 -16.31
C ASN A 83 1.92 14.63 -15.24
N GLU A 84 1.93 13.30 -15.09
CA GLU A 84 2.62 12.55 -14.02
C GLU A 84 2.20 12.91 -12.58
N THR A 85 1.31 13.89 -12.43
CA THR A 85 0.65 14.31 -11.19
C THR A 85 -0.85 14.57 -11.42
N ILE A 86 -1.61 14.77 -10.34
CA ILE A 86 -3.01 15.23 -10.36
C ILE A 86 -3.00 16.64 -9.77
N ASP A 87 -2.61 17.63 -10.57
CA ASP A 87 -2.39 19.00 -10.10
C ASP A 87 -3.51 19.97 -10.52
N ASP A 88 -4.43 19.52 -11.38
CA ASP A 88 -5.56 20.32 -11.83
C ASP A 88 -6.84 20.05 -11.00
N GLN A 89 -7.74 21.04 -11.00
CA GLN A 89 -8.98 20.94 -10.22
C GLN A 89 -9.90 19.83 -10.73
N VAL A 90 -9.87 19.55 -12.04
CA VAL A 90 -10.72 18.53 -12.67
C VAL A 90 -10.28 17.12 -12.24
N GLY A 91 -8.98 16.82 -12.32
CA GLY A 91 -8.42 15.54 -11.87
C GLY A 91 -8.59 15.33 -10.38
N TYR A 92 -8.39 16.36 -9.55
CA TYR A 92 -8.60 16.25 -8.10
C TYR A 92 -10.07 15.98 -7.75
N ARG A 93 -11.00 16.67 -8.40
CA ARG A 93 -12.44 16.42 -8.21
C ARG A 93 -12.83 15.01 -8.62
N ALA A 94 -12.36 14.55 -9.78
CA ALA A 94 -12.62 13.20 -10.25
C ALA A 94 -12.04 12.15 -9.28
N TYR A 95 -10.87 12.41 -8.71
CA TYR A 95 -10.28 11.55 -7.68
C TYR A 95 -11.18 11.39 -6.45
N GLU A 96 -11.65 12.50 -5.85
CA GLU A 96 -12.51 12.47 -4.66
C GLU A 96 -13.86 11.79 -4.95
N ARG A 97 -14.41 12.01 -6.16
CA ARG A 97 -15.66 11.37 -6.60
C ARG A 97 -15.49 9.87 -6.80
N ALA A 98 -14.42 9.42 -7.45
CA ALA A 98 -14.11 8.01 -7.61
C ALA A 98 -13.92 7.33 -6.25
N LEU A 99 -13.14 7.93 -5.35
CA LEU A 99 -12.94 7.48 -3.98
C LEU A 99 -14.28 7.32 -3.23
N SER A 100 -15.16 8.29 -3.41
CA SER A 100 -16.49 8.31 -2.80
C SER A 100 -17.42 7.21 -3.34
N THR A 101 -17.05 6.38 -4.31
CA THR A 101 -17.86 5.20 -4.68
C THR A 101 -17.49 3.92 -3.93
N LEU A 102 -16.44 3.95 -3.09
CA LEU A 102 -15.91 2.80 -2.37
C LEU A 102 -16.14 2.93 -0.85
N ASP A 103 -16.47 1.82 -0.21
CA ASP A 103 -16.59 1.72 1.25
C ASP A 103 -15.27 1.21 1.86
N PHE A 104 -14.50 2.10 2.48
CA PHE A 104 -13.24 1.78 3.14
C PHE A 104 -13.38 1.42 4.63
N SER A 105 -14.60 1.32 5.19
CA SER A 105 -14.86 1.20 6.63
C SER A 105 -14.18 0.01 7.34
N THR A 106 -13.86 -1.06 6.62
CA THR A 106 -13.14 -2.24 7.16
C THR A 106 -11.73 -2.42 6.58
N THR A 107 -11.25 -1.43 5.82
CA THR A 107 -9.90 -1.44 5.25
C THR A 107 -8.91 -0.91 6.28
N ARG A 108 -7.93 -1.73 6.64
CA ARG A 108 -6.84 -1.28 7.50
C ARG A 108 -6.03 -0.18 6.83
N ASP A 109 -5.63 0.83 7.60
CA ASP A 109 -4.92 2.02 7.13
C ASP A 109 -5.71 2.77 6.04
N SER A 110 -7.04 2.86 6.19
CA SER A 110 -7.96 3.52 5.25
C SER A 110 -7.62 4.99 4.98
N ASP A 111 -6.88 5.65 5.88
CA ASP A 111 -6.48 7.05 5.73
C ASP A 111 -5.20 7.22 4.88
N SER A 112 -4.56 6.11 4.48
CA SER A 112 -3.36 6.14 3.64
C SER A 112 -3.75 6.32 2.17
N ARG A 113 -3.28 7.41 1.56
CA ARG A 113 -3.44 7.64 0.11
C ARG A 113 -2.87 6.49 -0.70
N MET A 114 -1.76 5.88 -0.29
CA MET A 114 -1.26 4.66 -0.93
C MET A 114 -2.26 3.50 -0.89
N VAL A 115 -2.88 3.22 0.25
CA VAL A 115 -3.84 2.11 0.36
C VAL A 115 -5.08 2.40 -0.48
N ILE A 116 -5.61 3.62 -0.40
CA ILE A 116 -6.74 4.10 -1.20
C ILE A 116 -6.42 3.95 -2.70
N ASN A 117 -5.31 4.50 -3.16
CA ASN A 117 -4.91 4.50 -4.57
C ASN A 117 -4.73 3.06 -5.08
N ARG A 118 -4.06 2.20 -4.31
CA ARG A 118 -3.92 0.78 -4.68
C ARG A 118 -5.29 0.10 -4.81
N ARG A 119 -6.26 0.39 -3.93
CA ARG A 119 -7.60 -0.21 -4.01
C ARG A 119 -8.37 0.28 -5.23
N MET A 120 -8.42 1.59 -5.48
CA MET A 120 -9.12 2.13 -6.65
C MET A 120 -8.53 1.61 -7.96
N LEU A 121 -7.20 1.63 -8.10
CA LEU A 121 -6.55 1.15 -9.31
C LEU A 121 -6.69 -0.36 -9.49
N MET A 122 -6.59 -1.17 -8.43
CA MET A 122 -6.90 -2.61 -8.53
C MET A 122 -8.34 -2.86 -8.98
N LEU A 123 -9.32 -2.10 -8.47
CA LEU A 123 -10.70 -2.23 -8.91
C LEU A 123 -10.81 -1.94 -10.40
N LYS A 124 -10.23 -0.83 -10.88
CA LYS A 124 -10.20 -0.50 -12.31
C LYS A 124 -9.58 -1.60 -13.16
N GLU A 125 -8.40 -2.11 -12.77
CA GLU A 125 -7.73 -3.21 -13.45
C GLU A 125 -8.59 -4.49 -13.53
N ILE A 126 -9.33 -4.80 -12.46
CA ILE A 126 -10.22 -5.96 -12.45
C ILE A 126 -11.39 -5.74 -13.41
N LEU A 127 -12.05 -4.59 -13.35
CA LEU A 127 -13.20 -4.27 -14.20
C LEU A 127 -12.83 -4.26 -15.69
N ASP A 128 -11.60 -3.84 -16.02
CA ASP A 128 -11.07 -3.83 -17.39
C ASP A 128 -10.76 -5.22 -17.98
N ARG A 129 -10.78 -6.29 -17.16
CA ARG A 129 -10.46 -7.66 -17.60
C ARG A 129 -11.64 -8.62 -17.53
N ILE A 130 -12.69 -8.28 -16.78
CA ILE A 130 -13.89 -9.11 -16.65
C ILE A 130 -14.98 -8.64 -17.63
N GLU A 131 -15.96 -9.50 -17.88
CA GLU A 131 -17.14 -9.11 -18.66
C GLU A 131 -18.10 -8.33 -17.76
N LEU A 132 -18.44 -7.10 -18.14
CA LEU A 132 -19.49 -6.34 -17.48
C LEU A 132 -20.81 -6.57 -18.21
N PRO A 133 -21.93 -6.75 -17.50
CA PRO A 133 -23.23 -6.85 -18.15
C PRO A 133 -23.55 -5.53 -18.87
N PRO A 134 -24.36 -5.56 -19.95
CA PRO A 134 -24.84 -4.36 -20.60
C PRO A 134 -25.51 -3.44 -19.57
N ASP A 135 -25.33 -2.14 -19.74
CA ASP A 135 -25.77 -1.13 -18.78
C ASP A 135 -27.24 -1.28 -18.32
N ARG A 136 -28.16 -1.53 -19.27
CA ARG A 136 -29.59 -1.80 -19.01
C ARG A 136 -29.88 -3.02 -18.12
N LYS A 137 -28.91 -3.90 -17.90
CA LYS A 137 -29.01 -5.11 -17.05
C LYS A 137 -28.43 -4.89 -15.65
N ILE A 138 -27.81 -3.74 -15.41
CA ILE A 138 -27.35 -3.33 -14.07
C ILE A 138 -28.53 -2.61 -13.40
N PRO A 139 -28.90 -2.93 -12.15
CA PRO A 139 -30.03 -2.28 -11.49
C PRO A 139 -29.86 -0.77 -11.35
N GLY A 140 -30.85 0.00 -11.82
CA GLY A 140 -30.93 1.46 -11.71
C GLY A 140 -31.89 1.95 -10.63
N ASP A 141 -32.19 3.24 -10.61
CA ASP A 141 -33.09 3.86 -9.61
C ASP A 141 -34.51 3.25 -9.58
N GLU A 142 -35.06 2.96 -10.75
CA GLU A 142 -36.35 2.27 -10.87
C GLU A 142 -36.29 0.89 -10.20
N ASP A 143 -35.24 0.11 -10.44
CA ASP A 143 -35.07 -1.20 -9.82
C ASP A 143 -34.92 -1.10 -8.29
N VAL A 144 -34.16 -0.11 -7.81
CA VAL A 144 -33.96 0.15 -6.38
C VAL A 144 -35.28 0.48 -5.69
N SER A 145 -36.09 1.36 -6.28
CA SER A 145 -37.39 1.78 -5.74
C SER A 145 -38.44 0.68 -5.80
N HIS A 146 -38.51 -0.09 -6.89
CA HIS A 146 -39.52 -1.13 -7.06
C HIS A 146 -39.22 -2.43 -6.30
N SER A 147 -37.96 -2.83 -6.17
CA SER A 147 -37.58 -4.15 -5.62
C SER A 147 -37.00 -4.10 -4.21
N ALA A 148 -36.93 -2.92 -3.58
CA ALA A 148 -36.24 -2.69 -2.31
C ALA A 148 -34.81 -3.27 -2.32
N LEU A 149 -34.11 -3.09 -3.45
CA LEU A 149 -32.80 -3.67 -3.67
C LEU A 149 -31.82 -3.13 -2.63
N THR A 150 -31.13 -4.04 -1.93
CA THR A 150 -30.13 -3.65 -0.92
C THR A 150 -28.70 -3.95 -1.34
N GLN A 151 -28.51 -4.80 -2.35
CA GLN A 151 -27.20 -5.15 -2.89
C GLN A 151 -27.33 -5.73 -4.30
N TRP A 152 -26.27 -5.58 -5.08
CA TRP A 152 -26.11 -6.22 -6.38
C TRP A 152 -24.65 -6.64 -6.55
N ALA A 153 -24.44 -7.85 -7.07
CA ALA A 153 -23.11 -8.35 -7.40
C ALA A 153 -22.93 -8.40 -8.92
N ILE A 154 -21.75 -8.02 -9.39
CA ILE A 154 -21.40 -8.16 -10.80
C ILE A 154 -21.49 -9.65 -11.17
N PRO A 155 -22.26 -10.03 -12.21
CA PRO A 155 -22.49 -11.43 -12.58
C PRO A 155 -21.20 -12.24 -12.67
N GLY A 156 -21.19 -13.44 -12.08
CA GLY A 156 -20.03 -14.32 -12.06
C GLY A 156 -18.91 -13.90 -11.11
N THR A 157 -19.13 -12.91 -10.24
CA THR A 157 -18.12 -12.43 -9.27
C THR A 157 -18.72 -12.19 -7.88
N ASP A 158 -17.85 -12.05 -6.89
CA ASP A 158 -18.18 -11.58 -5.54
C ASP A 158 -18.08 -10.03 -5.40
N ILE A 159 -17.86 -9.30 -6.50
CA ILE A 159 -17.74 -7.84 -6.49
C ILE A 159 -19.13 -7.25 -6.33
N THR A 160 -19.40 -6.66 -5.17
CA THR A 160 -20.74 -6.30 -4.72
C THR A 160 -20.84 -4.80 -4.46
N ILE A 161 -21.84 -4.17 -5.04
CA ILE A 161 -22.29 -2.82 -4.69
C ILE A 161 -23.47 -2.98 -3.72
N LYS A 162 -23.38 -2.36 -2.54
CA LYS A 162 -24.33 -2.54 -1.44
C LYS A 162 -24.81 -1.19 -0.91
N ARG A 163 -26.09 -1.12 -0.56
CA ARG A 163 -26.69 0.02 0.12
C ARG A 163 -26.15 0.14 1.55
N ILE A 164 -25.64 1.31 1.91
CA ILE A 164 -25.19 1.63 3.26
C ILE A 164 -26.40 1.81 4.18
N GLY A 165 -26.39 1.10 5.32
CA GLY A 165 -27.56 1.04 6.21
C GLY A 165 -27.56 2.06 7.35
N THR A 166 -26.41 2.61 7.72
CA THR A 166 -26.25 3.48 8.90
C THR A 166 -25.14 4.51 8.70
N GLY A 167 -25.20 5.61 9.45
CA GLY A 167 -24.17 6.64 9.44
C GLY A 167 -24.42 7.74 8.39
N PRO A 168 -23.46 8.67 8.21
CA PRO A 168 -23.65 9.86 7.37
C PRO A 168 -23.88 9.54 5.89
N ARG A 169 -23.47 8.36 5.44
CA ARG A 169 -23.60 7.88 4.05
C ARG A 169 -24.77 6.91 3.86
N SER A 170 -25.67 6.84 4.86
CA SER A 170 -26.82 5.93 4.82
C SER A 170 -27.69 6.20 3.59
N GLY A 171 -28.00 5.14 2.86
CA GLY A 171 -28.82 5.19 1.66
C GLY A 171 -28.04 5.13 0.34
N GLU A 172 -26.75 5.46 0.36
CA GLU A 172 -25.86 5.36 -0.81
C GLU A 172 -25.56 3.91 -1.17
N PHE A 173 -25.44 3.60 -2.45
CA PHE A 173 -24.91 2.35 -2.97
C PHE A 173 -23.42 2.49 -3.21
N LEU A 174 -22.59 1.66 -2.56
CA LEU A 174 -21.13 1.72 -2.69
C LEU A 174 -20.55 0.35 -2.97
N PHE A 175 -19.37 0.28 -3.61
CA PHE A 175 -18.58 -0.95 -3.60
C PHE A 175 -18.32 -1.35 -2.16
N SER A 176 -18.89 -2.48 -1.75
CA SER A 176 -19.01 -2.85 -0.35
C SER A 176 -17.64 -2.96 0.34
N ALA A 177 -17.59 -2.74 1.65
CA ALA A 177 -16.36 -2.91 2.43
C ALA A 177 -15.68 -4.28 2.19
N ARG A 178 -16.49 -5.34 2.05
CA ARG A 178 -16.00 -6.69 1.73
C ARG A 178 -15.35 -6.75 0.34
N THR A 179 -15.93 -6.09 -0.66
CA THR A 179 -15.35 -5.97 -2.00
C THR A 179 -14.01 -5.25 -1.93
N VAL A 180 -13.98 -4.05 -1.33
CA VAL A 180 -12.75 -3.23 -1.22
C VAL A 180 -11.64 -4.00 -0.50
N GLN A 181 -11.95 -4.68 0.60
CA GLN A 181 -10.98 -5.48 1.34
C GLN A 181 -10.40 -6.64 0.52
N ARG A 182 -11.18 -7.24 -0.40
CA ARG A 182 -10.78 -8.40 -1.20
C ARG A 182 -10.12 -8.07 -2.54
N LEU A 183 -10.09 -6.80 -2.96
CA LEU A 183 -9.48 -6.37 -4.23
C LEU A 183 -8.05 -6.92 -4.46
N PRO A 184 -7.14 -6.95 -3.47
CA PRO A 184 -5.80 -7.54 -3.67
C PRO A 184 -5.80 -9.01 -4.07
N ARG A 185 -6.80 -9.76 -3.63
CA ARG A 185 -6.96 -11.18 -3.98
C ARG A 185 -7.56 -11.29 -5.38
N TYR A 186 -8.62 -10.54 -5.68
CA TYR A 186 -9.27 -10.56 -6.99
C TYR A 186 -8.31 -10.12 -8.10
N TYR A 187 -7.56 -9.04 -7.89
CA TYR A 187 -6.57 -8.57 -8.85
C TYR A 187 -5.51 -9.64 -9.15
N ARG A 188 -4.97 -10.33 -8.11
CA ARG A 188 -4.04 -11.46 -8.32
C ARG A 188 -4.64 -12.60 -9.15
N MET A 189 -5.93 -12.86 -9.01
CA MET A 189 -6.62 -13.89 -9.77
C MET A 189 -6.83 -13.51 -11.23
N VAL A 190 -7.08 -12.24 -11.55
CA VAL A 190 -7.44 -11.82 -12.91
C VAL A 190 -6.31 -11.12 -13.68
N LYS A 191 -5.22 -10.70 -13.03
CA LYS A 191 -4.16 -9.90 -13.68
C LYS A 191 -3.54 -10.52 -14.94
N HIS A 192 -3.63 -11.85 -15.07
CA HIS A 192 -3.12 -12.61 -16.21
C HIS A 192 -4.08 -12.65 -17.41
N LEU A 193 -5.35 -12.28 -17.21
CA LEU A 193 -6.34 -12.22 -18.28
C LEU A 193 -6.07 -11.02 -19.19
N PRO A 194 -6.39 -11.12 -20.49
CA PRO A 194 -6.27 -9.99 -21.40
C PRO A 194 -7.26 -8.88 -21.03
N TYR A 195 -6.89 -7.65 -21.34
CA TYR A 195 -7.78 -6.50 -21.23
C TYR A 195 -8.92 -6.59 -22.25
N LYS A 196 -10.08 -6.08 -21.87
CA LYS A 196 -11.24 -5.92 -22.75
C LYS A 196 -11.08 -4.68 -23.65
N PRO A 197 -11.78 -4.62 -24.80
CA PRO A 197 -11.80 -3.42 -25.63
C PRO A 197 -12.23 -2.18 -24.85
N GLY A 198 -11.54 -1.05 -25.04
CA GLY A 198 -11.82 0.19 -24.31
C GLY A 198 -11.25 0.28 -22.89
N ALA A 199 -10.47 -0.72 -22.45
CA ALA A 199 -9.75 -0.70 -21.18
C ALA A 199 -8.61 0.32 -21.15
N THR A 200 -8.04 0.54 -19.96
CA THR A 200 -6.83 1.35 -19.74
C THR A 200 -5.67 0.44 -19.29
N PRO A 201 -4.87 -0.12 -20.21
CA PRO A 201 -3.90 -1.17 -19.86
C PRO A 201 -2.73 -0.67 -19.03
N GLY A 202 -2.32 -1.50 -18.06
CA GLY A 202 -1.02 -1.49 -17.40
C GLY A 202 -0.82 -0.35 -16.40
N PHE A 203 -1.90 0.32 -16.03
CA PHE A 203 -1.80 1.57 -15.28
C PHE A 203 -1.45 1.33 -13.81
N TYR A 204 -2.01 0.29 -13.20
CA TYR A 204 -1.66 -0.06 -11.83
C TYR A 204 -0.20 -0.52 -11.70
N GLU A 205 0.32 -1.27 -12.66
CA GLU A 205 1.72 -1.67 -12.68
C GLU A 205 2.65 -0.47 -12.89
N ALA A 206 2.27 0.47 -13.76
CA ALA A 206 2.97 1.75 -13.92
C ALA A 206 2.94 2.57 -12.61
N TYR A 207 1.80 2.65 -11.92
CA TYR A 207 1.69 3.30 -10.62
C TYR A 207 2.71 2.74 -9.60
N LEU A 208 2.87 1.42 -9.57
CA LEU A 208 3.79 0.75 -8.66
C LEU A 208 5.27 0.97 -9.03
N SER A 209 5.58 1.18 -10.31
CA SER A 209 6.95 1.35 -10.80
C SER A 209 7.47 2.80 -10.74
N LEU A 210 6.58 3.78 -10.54
CA LEU A 210 6.94 5.19 -10.39
C LEU A 210 7.80 5.42 -9.14
N LYS A 211 9.11 5.62 -9.38
CA LYS A 211 10.06 6.09 -8.37
C LYS A 211 9.75 7.56 -8.05
N GLY A 212 9.50 7.88 -6.79
CA GLY A 212 9.25 9.26 -6.32
C GLY A 212 7.78 9.63 -6.08
N SER A 213 6.82 8.76 -6.36
CA SER A 213 5.42 9.02 -5.99
C SER A 213 5.27 9.14 -4.47
N THR A 214 4.29 9.94 -4.01
CA THR A 214 3.88 9.98 -2.60
C THR A 214 3.59 8.59 -2.06
N ALA A 215 3.20 7.64 -2.90
CA ALA A 215 3.01 6.25 -2.54
C ALA A 215 4.32 5.49 -2.26
N HIS A 216 5.38 5.74 -3.03
CA HIS A 216 6.70 5.17 -2.76
C HIS A 216 7.33 5.81 -1.51
N LEU A 217 7.12 7.11 -1.30
CA LEU A 217 7.55 7.81 -0.08
C LEU A 217 6.72 7.35 1.13
N GLU A 218 5.40 7.23 1.03
CA GLU A 218 4.54 6.66 2.06
C GLU A 218 4.85 5.19 2.33
N GLU A 219 5.14 4.36 1.32
CA GLU A 219 5.58 2.98 1.49
C GLU A 219 6.96 2.93 2.15
N ALA A 220 7.90 3.78 1.74
CA ALA A 220 9.23 3.84 2.35
C ALA A 220 9.17 4.36 3.80
N VAL A 221 8.37 5.38 4.07
CA VAL A 221 8.12 5.92 5.41
C VAL A 221 7.33 4.91 6.24
N ARG A 222 6.29 4.25 5.71
CA ARG A 222 5.54 3.20 6.41
C ARG A 222 6.40 1.97 6.66
N ASN A 223 7.25 1.56 5.73
CA ASN A 223 8.21 0.49 5.95
C ASN A 223 9.31 0.90 6.92
N ARG A 224 9.66 2.18 7.02
CA ARG A 224 10.58 2.69 8.04
C ARG A 224 9.93 2.85 9.42
N LEU A 225 8.66 3.21 9.49
CA LEU A 225 7.98 3.63 10.73
C LEU A 225 6.97 2.63 11.28
N LYS A 226 6.47 1.66 10.49
CA LYS A 226 5.48 0.69 10.96
C LYS A 226 6.22 -0.47 11.65
N PRO A 227 6.00 -0.69 12.96
CA PRO A 227 6.47 -1.90 13.63
C PRO A 227 6.01 -3.12 12.85
N VAL A 228 6.81 -4.19 12.85
CA VAL A 228 6.33 -5.47 12.32
C VAL A 228 5.01 -5.80 13.04
N ASP A 229 4.01 -6.25 12.27
CA ASP A 229 2.74 -6.67 12.87
C ASP A 229 3.01 -7.90 13.75
N THR A 230 2.99 -7.69 15.06
CA THR A 230 3.19 -8.75 16.06
C THR A 230 1.88 -9.18 16.73
N SER A 231 0.72 -8.80 16.14
CA SER A 231 -0.59 -9.11 16.72
C SER A 231 -0.91 -10.61 16.77
N ASN A 232 -0.24 -11.42 15.95
CA ASN A 232 -0.41 -12.88 15.92
C ASN A 232 0.87 -13.59 15.44
N PRO A 233 1.03 -14.90 15.74
CA PRO A 233 2.24 -15.66 15.44
C PRO A 233 2.62 -15.66 13.95
N ARG A 234 1.63 -15.74 13.04
CA ARG A 234 1.91 -15.74 11.60
C ARG A 234 2.43 -14.38 11.15
N SER A 235 1.82 -13.29 11.57
CA SER A 235 2.29 -11.93 11.25
C SER A 235 3.70 -11.69 11.82
N THR A 236 3.96 -12.10 13.08
CA THR A 236 5.28 -11.96 13.71
C THR A 236 6.36 -12.71 12.93
N LEU A 237 6.17 -14.01 12.68
CA LEU A 237 7.17 -14.82 11.99
C LEU A 237 7.36 -14.38 10.53
N GLY A 238 6.26 -14.08 9.84
CA GLY A 238 6.30 -13.62 8.45
C GLY A 238 7.05 -12.30 8.31
N GLY A 239 6.79 -11.34 9.20
CA GLY A 239 7.47 -10.05 9.19
C GLY A 239 8.95 -10.13 9.57
N PHE A 240 9.32 -10.99 10.53
CA PHE A 240 10.71 -11.30 10.84
C PHE A 240 11.45 -11.86 9.61
N MET A 241 10.91 -12.94 9.02
CA MET A 241 11.54 -13.64 7.90
C MET A 241 11.65 -12.77 6.64
N ASP A 242 10.63 -11.97 6.31
CA ASP A 242 10.70 -11.04 5.16
C ASP A 242 11.82 -10.01 5.37
N SER A 243 11.85 -9.38 6.53
CA SER A 243 12.77 -8.28 6.81
C SER A 243 14.23 -8.76 6.80
N ILE A 244 14.53 -9.86 7.50
CA ILE A 244 15.91 -10.36 7.61
C ILE A 244 16.43 -10.98 6.30
N ASN A 245 15.57 -11.66 5.52
CA ASN A 245 15.98 -12.21 4.22
C ASN A 245 16.28 -11.11 3.21
N ARG A 246 15.47 -10.05 3.18
CA ARG A 246 15.69 -8.89 2.29
C ARG A 246 16.95 -8.13 2.69
N ALA A 247 17.18 -7.90 3.98
CA ALA A 247 18.42 -7.31 4.47
C ALA A 247 19.64 -8.12 4.01
N TYR A 248 19.59 -9.45 4.19
CA TYR A 248 20.67 -10.35 3.77
C TYR A 248 20.91 -10.32 2.25
N ALA A 249 19.86 -10.37 1.44
CA ALA A 249 19.97 -10.31 -0.01
C ALA A 249 20.65 -9.00 -0.47
N LEU A 250 20.20 -7.86 0.06
CA LEU A 250 20.78 -6.55 -0.27
C LEU A 250 22.27 -6.49 0.05
N VAL A 251 22.68 -6.93 1.25
CA VAL A 251 24.09 -6.92 1.66
C VAL A 251 24.92 -7.87 0.80
N LYS A 252 24.41 -9.08 0.53
CA LYS A 252 25.10 -10.09 -0.28
C LYS A 252 25.32 -9.61 -1.72
N GLU A 253 24.28 -9.07 -2.35
CA GLU A 253 24.34 -8.57 -3.73
C GLU A 253 25.23 -7.35 -3.84
N THR A 254 25.12 -6.39 -2.91
CA THR A 254 25.97 -5.19 -2.88
C THR A 254 27.44 -5.55 -2.66
N SER A 255 27.72 -6.48 -1.76
CA SER A 255 29.09 -6.99 -1.53
C SER A 255 29.66 -7.66 -2.78
N ALA A 256 28.85 -8.47 -3.48
CA ALA A 256 29.27 -9.09 -4.73
C ALA A 256 29.56 -8.06 -5.82
N ALA A 257 28.70 -7.03 -5.96
CA ALA A 257 28.86 -5.94 -6.93
C ALA A 257 30.10 -5.06 -6.66
N LEU A 258 30.43 -4.81 -5.39
CA LEU A 258 31.64 -4.08 -5.02
C LEU A 258 32.93 -4.87 -5.29
N LYS A 259 32.86 -6.20 -5.30
CA LYS A 259 34.02 -7.10 -5.52
C LYS A 259 34.37 -7.31 -6.99
N THR A 260 33.53 -6.88 -7.93
CA THR A 260 33.85 -6.98 -9.36
C THR A 260 34.98 -6.02 -9.71
N ASN A 261 35.71 -6.29 -10.80
CA ASN A 261 36.75 -5.39 -11.29
C ASN A 261 36.47 -4.99 -12.76
N PRO A 262 36.07 -3.73 -13.03
CA PRO A 262 35.80 -2.67 -12.06
C PRO A 262 34.53 -2.94 -11.22
N PRO A 263 34.34 -2.27 -10.06
CA PRO A 263 33.13 -2.39 -9.26
C PRO A 263 31.88 -2.06 -10.08
N ALA A 264 30.87 -2.92 -10.01
CA ALA A 264 29.62 -2.75 -10.74
C ALA A 264 28.72 -1.67 -10.13
N ILE A 265 29.05 -1.20 -8.92
CA ILE A 265 28.33 -0.20 -8.16
C ILE A 265 29.31 0.78 -7.50
N SER A 266 28.92 2.04 -7.35
CA SER A 266 29.69 3.04 -6.61
C SER A 266 29.59 2.85 -5.10
N GLU A 267 30.56 3.38 -4.36
CA GLU A 267 30.52 3.37 -2.89
C GLU A 267 29.33 4.16 -2.34
N ASP A 268 28.99 5.31 -2.92
CA ASP A 268 27.85 6.11 -2.47
C ASP A 268 26.55 5.33 -2.58
N LYS A 269 26.37 4.61 -3.70
CA LYS A 269 25.19 3.77 -3.89
C LYS A 269 25.19 2.56 -2.97
N ALA A 270 26.35 1.99 -2.66
CA ALA A 270 26.46 0.93 -1.66
C ALA A 270 26.04 1.40 -0.27
N ARG A 271 26.42 2.62 0.15
CA ARG A 271 25.99 3.21 1.44
C ARG A 271 24.48 3.41 1.51
N GLU A 272 23.84 3.84 0.43
CA GLU A 272 22.37 3.94 0.38
C GLU A 272 21.68 2.59 0.58
N ILE A 273 22.23 1.53 -0.03
CA ILE A 273 21.70 0.18 0.12
C ILE A 273 21.94 -0.34 1.54
N GLU A 274 23.09 -0.05 2.12
CA GLU A 274 23.42 -0.40 3.51
C GLU A 274 22.41 0.20 4.49
N ILE A 275 22.08 1.50 4.37
CA ILE A 275 21.05 2.14 5.20
C ILE A 275 19.71 1.40 5.07
N THR A 276 19.35 0.97 3.86
CA THR A 276 18.11 0.21 3.62
C THR A 276 18.16 -1.16 4.29
N ALA A 277 19.30 -1.87 4.20
CA ALA A 277 19.49 -3.15 4.86
C ALA A 277 19.46 -3.05 6.40
N LEU A 278 20.07 -2.01 6.97
CA LEU A 278 20.03 -1.73 8.41
C LEU A 278 18.61 -1.49 8.92
N ASN A 279 17.82 -0.68 8.20
CA ASN A 279 16.40 -0.47 8.54
C ASN A 279 15.61 -1.79 8.53
N LEU A 280 15.87 -2.68 7.56
CA LEU A 280 15.24 -4.00 7.49
C LEU A 280 15.68 -4.91 8.64
N LEU A 281 16.95 -4.83 9.05
CA LEU A 281 17.46 -5.56 10.20
C LEU A 281 16.81 -5.09 11.50
N GLU A 282 16.72 -3.78 11.73
CA GLU A 282 16.01 -3.21 12.88
C GLU A 282 14.54 -3.66 12.94
N ARG A 283 13.87 -3.77 11.79
CA ARG A 283 12.51 -4.32 11.73
C ARG A 283 12.45 -5.78 12.17
N ALA A 284 13.42 -6.61 11.77
CA ALA A 284 13.50 -7.98 12.27
C ALA A 284 13.73 -7.98 13.79
N VAL A 285 14.65 -7.16 14.30
CA VAL A 285 14.89 -7.00 15.74
C VAL A 285 13.63 -6.58 16.50
N SER A 286 12.78 -5.73 15.91
CA SER A 286 11.53 -5.26 16.54
C SER A 286 10.51 -6.38 16.81
N THR A 287 10.68 -7.57 16.24
CA THR A 287 9.85 -8.74 16.55
C THR A 287 10.28 -9.49 17.81
N LEU A 288 11.45 -9.17 18.36
CA LEU A 288 12.03 -9.82 19.52
C LEU A 288 11.62 -9.09 20.81
N ASP A 289 11.23 -9.84 21.84
CA ASP A 289 11.00 -9.28 23.16
C ASP A 289 12.33 -9.09 23.90
N LEU A 290 12.88 -7.88 23.84
CA LEU A 290 14.15 -7.52 24.47
C LEU A 290 13.96 -6.79 25.81
N ARG A 291 12.78 -6.86 26.44
CA ARG A 291 12.51 -6.12 27.69
C ARG A 291 13.42 -6.54 28.85
N GLN A 292 13.93 -7.76 28.82
CA GLN A 292 14.88 -8.29 29.81
C GLN A 292 16.35 -7.93 29.50
N VAL A 293 16.62 -7.31 28.35
CA VAL A 293 17.96 -6.82 27.98
C VAL A 293 18.11 -5.37 28.46
N PRO A 294 19.24 -5.01 29.11
CA PRO A 294 19.53 -3.63 29.48
C PRO A 294 19.46 -2.70 28.27
N GLU A 295 18.86 -1.51 28.42
CA GLU A 295 18.59 -0.59 27.31
C GLU A 295 19.83 -0.26 26.48
N ALA A 296 20.96 -0.01 27.14
CA ALA A 296 22.24 0.29 26.49
C ALA A 296 22.77 -0.84 25.58
N LEU A 297 22.31 -2.08 25.78
CA LEU A 297 22.76 -3.26 25.03
C LEU A 297 21.71 -3.75 24.01
N ARG A 298 20.48 -3.23 24.03
CA ARG A 298 19.38 -3.75 23.21
C ARG A 298 19.65 -3.73 21.71
N HIS A 299 20.34 -2.71 21.22
CA HIS A 299 20.66 -2.59 19.80
C HIS A 299 21.63 -3.68 19.33
N GLU A 300 22.76 -3.83 20.02
CA GLU A 300 23.79 -4.82 19.68
C GLU A 300 23.27 -6.24 19.89
N VAL A 301 22.74 -6.53 21.08
CA VAL A 301 22.19 -7.85 21.43
C VAL A 301 21.01 -8.20 20.53
N GLY A 302 20.13 -7.25 20.25
CA GLY A 302 18.98 -7.49 19.36
C GLY A 302 19.41 -7.88 17.96
N THR A 303 20.40 -7.19 17.40
CA THR A 303 20.98 -7.49 16.09
C THR A 303 21.59 -8.90 16.05
N GLU A 304 22.40 -9.23 17.06
CA GLU A 304 23.02 -10.55 17.17
C GLU A 304 21.95 -11.65 17.27
N LEU A 305 20.96 -11.48 18.15
CA LEU A 305 19.88 -12.43 18.34
C LEU A 305 19.04 -12.64 17.07
N ALA A 306 18.77 -11.57 16.31
CA ALA A 306 18.06 -11.69 15.04
C ALA A 306 18.85 -12.54 14.03
N LEU A 307 20.17 -12.31 13.92
CA LEU A 307 21.04 -13.08 13.03
C LEU A 307 21.17 -14.54 13.48
N GLN A 308 21.34 -14.79 14.78
CA GLN A 308 21.38 -16.15 15.34
C GLN A 308 20.06 -16.89 15.09
N LEU A 309 18.92 -16.23 15.32
CA LEU A 309 17.61 -16.82 15.08
C LEU A 309 17.42 -17.16 13.60
N LYS A 310 17.91 -16.32 12.69
CA LYS A 310 17.90 -16.60 11.25
C LYS A 310 18.73 -17.84 10.91
N GLU A 311 19.93 -17.96 11.47
CA GLU A 311 20.78 -19.14 11.27
C GLU A 311 20.11 -20.43 11.78
N ILE A 312 19.42 -20.36 12.93
CA ILE A 312 18.64 -21.47 13.47
C ILE A 312 17.50 -21.85 12.50
N PHE A 313 16.72 -20.87 12.04
CA PHE A 313 15.61 -21.09 11.12
C PHE A 313 16.04 -21.64 9.77
N ASP A 314 17.20 -21.25 9.25
CA ASP A 314 17.75 -21.80 8.00
C ASP A 314 18.18 -23.26 8.12
N ARG A 315 18.49 -23.73 9.34
CA ARG A 315 18.84 -25.12 9.63
C ARG A 315 17.66 -25.99 10.03
N MET A 316 16.49 -25.39 10.22
CA MET A 316 15.27 -26.08 10.64
C MET A 316 14.28 -26.24 9.48
N PHE A 317 13.51 -27.33 9.50
CA PHE A 317 12.33 -27.45 8.66
C PHE A 317 11.20 -26.61 9.26
N LEU A 318 11.13 -25.35 8.85
CA LEU A 318 10.00 -24.49 9.21
C LEU A 318 8.73 -24.97 8.50
N PRO A 319 7.57 -24.93 9.19
CA PRO A 319 6.29 -25.18 8.55
C PRO A 319 6.02 -24.10 7.48
N VAL A 320 5.23 -24.44 6.46
CA VAL A 320 4.73 -23.42 5.53
C VAL A 320 4.00 -22.33 6.30
N ILE A 321 4.15 -21.07 5.89
CA ILE A 321 3.64 -19.93 6.67
C ILE A 321 2.13 -20.01 6.96
N TYR A 322 1.36 -20.66 6.08
CA TYR A 322 -0.08 -20.87 6.29
C TYR A 322 -0.42 -21.88 7.40
N ALA A 323 0.53 -22.69 7.86
CA ALA A 323 0.34 -23.58 9.00
C ALA A 323 0.58 -22.88 10.36
N VAL A 324 1.19 -21.70 10.37
CA VAL A 324 1.39 -20.90 11.60
C VAL A 324 0.06 -20.25 12.00
N PRO A 325 -0.43 -20.29 13.25
CA PRO A 325 -1.79 -19.82 13.57
C PRO A 325 -2.10 -18.32 13.29
N GLU A 326 -3.31 -18.03 12.79
CA GLU A 326 -3.90 -16.67 12.71
C GLU A 326 -4.45 -16.23 14.08
N ILE A 327 -4.74 -14.94 14.24
CA ILE A 327 -5.31 -14.38 15.47
C ILE A 327 -6.61 -15.08 15.93
N GLU A 328 -7.48 -15.47 15.00
CA GLU A 328 -8.76 -16.13 15.34
C GLU A 328 -8.55 -17.52 15.94
N ILE A 329 -7.56 -18.28 15.43
CA ILE A 329 -7.20 -19.59 15.96
C ILE A 329 -6.57 -19.44 17.35
N VAL A 330 -5.72 -18.42 17.53
CA VAL A 330 -5.08 -18.11 18.82
C VAL A 330 -6.13 -17.73 19.86
N LYS A 331 -7.08 -16.85 19.52
CA LYS A 331 -8.18 -16.45 20.43
C LYS A 331 -9.05 -17.64 20.83
N ALA A 332 -9.45 -18.47 19.88
CA ALA A 332 -10.25 -19.67 20.15
C ALA A 332 -9.54 -20.62 21.12
N GLU A 333 -8.22 -20.81 20.97
CA GLU A 333 -7.43 -21.64 21.88
C GLU A 333 -7.27 -21.01 23.27
N ILE A 334 -7.08 -19.69 23.37
CA ILE A 334 -7.04 -18.98 24.66
C ILE A 334 -8.37 -19.13 25.40
N GLU A 335 -9.50 -18.97 24.71
CA GLU A 335 -10.83 -19.17 25.28
C GLU A 335 -11.04 -20.62 25.76
N ARG A 336 -10.63 -21.60 24.94
CA ARG A 336 -10.70 -23.02 25.29
C ARG A 336 -9.90 -23.33 26.56
N ARG A 337 -8.69 -22.80 26.67
CA ARG A 337 -7.84 -22.96 27.87
C ARG A 337 -8.45 -22.29 29.08
N SER A 338 -9.02 -21.10 28.93
CA SER A 338 -9.69 -20.36 30.00
C SER A 338 -10.92 -21.11 30.53
N ARG A 339 -11.73 -21.71 29.63
CA ARG A 339 -12.88 -22.57 30.00
C ARG A 339 -12.46 -23.86 30.70
N THR A 340 -11.34 -24.45 30.28
CA THR A 340 -10.81 -25.69 30.88
C THR A 340 -10.22 -25.43 32.26
N ALA A 341 -9.56 -24.27 32.47
CA ALA A 341 -9.04 -23.85 33.76
C ALA A 341 -10.14 -23.49 34.78
N GLY A 342 -11.28 -22.96 34.31
CA GLY A 342 -12.44 -22.64 35.16
C GLY A 342 -13.35 -23.83 35.51
N GLY A 343 -13.17 -24.99 34.87
CA GLY A 343 -14.11 -26.13 34.97
C GLY A 343 -13.79 -27.17 36.05
N ASN A 344 -12.70 -27.04 36.81
CA ASN A 344 -12.21 -28.09 37.72
C ASN A 344 -12.49 -27.81 39.20
N THR A 345 -13.68 -27.33 39.54
CA THR A 345 -14.21 -27.32 40.92
C THR A 345 -15.47 -28.18 40.99
N ARG A 346 -15.32 -29.51 40.88
CA ARG A 346 -16.35 -30.41 41.41
C ARG A 346 -16.03 -30.67 42.90
N PRO A 347 -16.97 -30.45 43.82
CA PRO A 347 -16.77 -30.82 45.21
C PRO A 347 -16.70 -32.35 45.27
N ILE A 348 -15.59 -32.85 45.82
CA ILE A 348 -15.49 -34.24 46.27
C ILE A 348 -16.57 -34.41 47.34
N ARG A 349 -17.50 -35.32 47.10
CA ARG A 349 -18.61 -35.62 48.00
C ARG A 349 -18.31 -36.88 48.79
#